data_AF-A0A0T6ZKQ0-F1
#
_entry.id   AF-A0A0T6ZKQ0-F1
#
_cell.length_a   1.000
_cell.length_b   1.000
_cell.length_c   1.000
_cell.angle_alpha   90.00
_cell.angle_beta   90.00
_cell.angle_gamma   90.00
#
_symmetry.space_group_name_H-M   'P 1'
#
loop_
_entity.id
_entity.type
_entity.pdbx_description
1 polymer ?
#
loop_
_entity_poly.entity_id
_entity_poly.type
_entity_poly.pdbx_seq_one_letter_code
_entity_poly.pdbx_strand_id
1 'polypeptide(L)'
;MSDSSEIWFGMSRSGLVSHLRRLASDIESLDTSGPDSGDVVAINSWSLAQRPVPCLIGRPIGHPAIADDRAARTSELFYFDPEKGLARSFSRWYRLGTPNRPAPWH
;
A
#
# COMPACT_ATOMS: atom_id res chain seq x y z
N MET A 1 21.42 5.83 14.04
CA MET A 1 20.03 6.34 14.05
C MET A 1 19.26 5.46 13.09
N SER A 2 18.39 4.59 13.60
CA SER A 2 17.75 3.55 12.80
C SER A 2 16.77 4.18 11.84
N ASP A 3 17.00 3.97 10.55
CA ASP A 3 16.17 4.43 9.43
C ASP A 3 14.78 3.78 9.54
N SER A 4 13.91 4.43 10.30
CA SER A 4 12.55 3.96 10.58
C SER A 4 11.66 4.06 9.33
N SER A 5 12.19 4.61 8.23
CA SER A 5 11.56 4.65 6.91
C SER A 5 11.77 3.36 6.11
N GLU A 6 12.66 2.45 6.54
CA GLU A 6 12.97 1.25 5.77
C GLU A 6 11.97 0.11 5.96
N ILE A 7 11.20 0.06 7.05
CA ILE A 7 10.39 -1.12 7.37
C ILE A 7 8.90 -0.86 7.07
N TRP A 8 8.49 -1.10 5.83
CA TRP A 8 7.07 -1.15 5.45
C TRP A 8 6.57 -2.59 5.53
N PHE A 9 5.61 -2.88 6.42
CA PHE A 9 5.13 -4.24 6.72
C PHE A 9 6.23 -5.24 7.13
N GLY A 10 7.29 -4.78 7.80
CA GLY A 10 8.42 -5.66 8.13
C GLY A 10 9.44 -5.84 7.00
N MET A 11 9.26 -5.20 5.84
CA MET A 11 10.13 -5.33 4.67
C MET A 11 10.92 -4.05 4.39
N SER A 12 12.18 -4.20 3.96
CA SER A 12 12.95 -3.11 3.35
C SER A 12 12.28 -2.59 2.07
N ARG A 13 12.58 -1.36 1.66
CA ARG A 13 12.09 -0.81 0.37
C ARG A 13 12.42 -1.71 -0.82
N SER A 14 13.65 -2.22 -0.89
CA SER A 14 14.07 -3.14 -1.95
C SER A 14 13.33 -4.47 -1.86
N GLY A 15 13.11 -4.98 -0.64
CA GLY A 15 12.31 -6.18 -0.40
C GLY A 15 10.87 -6.04 -0.89
N LEU A 16 10.21 -4.93 -0.58
CA LEU A 16 8.86 -4.65 -1.05
C LEU A 16 8.78 -4.58 -2.58
N VAL A 17 9.73 -3.89 -3.23
CA VAL A 17 9.77 -3.82 -4.71
C VAL A 17 9.93 -5.19 -5.34
N SER A 18 10.85 -6.01 -4.83
CA SER A 18 11.05 -7.38 -5.32
C SER A 18 9.81 -8.24 -5.10
N HIS A 19 9.15 -8.10 -3.95
CA HIS A 19 7.92 -8.83 -3.65
C HIS A 19 6.78 -8.46 -4.59
N LEU A 20 6.55 -7.16 -4.82
CA LEU A 20 5.49 -6.69 -5.71
C LEU A 20 5.72 -7.10 -7.17
N ARG A 21 6.97 -7.11 -7.65
CA ARG A 21 7.31 -7.61 -8.99
C ARG A 21 6.99 -9.10 -9.12
N ARG A 22 7.43 -9.89 -8.14
CA ARG A 22 7.16 -11.33 -8.13
C ARG A 22 5.65 -11.60 -8.12
N LEU A 23 4.91 -10.92 -7.23
CA LEU A 23 3.45 -11.03 -7.18
C LEU A 23 2.78 -10.71 -8.52
N ALA A 24 3.20 -9.63 -9.19
CA ALA A 24 2.66 -9.28 -10.50
C ALA A 24 2.94 -10.37 -11.54
N SER A 25 4.19 -10.85 -11.62
CA SER A 25 4.58 -11.92 -12.54
C SER A 25 3.85 -13.24 -12.25
N ASP A 26 3.67 -13.61 -10.98
CA ASP A 26 2.94 -14.82 -10.57
C ASP A 26 1.47 -14.76 -11.00
N ILE A 27 0.84 -13.57 -10.95
CA ILE A 27 -0.55 -13.38 -11.41
C ILE A 27 -0.62 -13.39 -12.94
N GLU A 28 0.32 -12.75 -13.64
CA GLU A 28 0.38 -12.72 -15.10
C GLU A 28 0.60 -14.13 -15.70
N SER A 29 1.35 -15.01 -15.03
CA SER A 29 1.61 -16.37 -15.52
C SER A 29 0.40 -17.31 -15.42
N LEU A 30 -0.62 -16.96 -14.63
CA LEU A 30 -1.80 -17.80 -14.43
C LEU A 30 -2.54 -18.07 -15.75
N ASP A 31 -2.58 -17.10 -16.65
CA ASP A 31 -3.28 -17.21 -17.94
C ASP A 31 -2.57 -18.16 -18.93
N THR A 32 -1.29 -18.47 -18.71
CA THR A 32 -0.47 -19.27 -19.64
C THR A 32 -0.15 -20.66 -19.10
N SER A 33 0.31 -20.73 -17.84
CA SER A 33 0.91 -21.96 -17.28
C SER A 33 0.31 -22.35 -15.92
N GLY A 34 -0.57 -21.51 -15.36
CA GLY A 34 -1.02 -21.66 -13.96
C GLY A 34 0.09 -21.30 -12.95
N PRO A 35 -0.17 -21.49 -11.65
CA PRO A 35 0.85 -21.28 -10.62
C PRO A 35 1.92 -22.38 -10.70
N ASP A 36 3.16 -22.07 -10.30
CA ASP A 36 4.20 -23.09 -10.18
C ASP A 36 3.78 -24.14 -9.15
N SER A 37 3.65 -25.39 -9.61
CA SER A 37 3.17 -26.53 -8.83
C SER A 37 3.95 -26.80 -7.54
N GLY A 38 5.19 -26.30 -7.43
CA GLY A 38 6.01 -26.42 -6.22
C GLY A 38 5.62 -25.47 -5.07
N ASP A 39 4.94 -24.37 -5.37
CA ASP A 39 4.69 -23.26 -4.42
C ASP A 39 3.21 -23.10 -4.01
N VAL A 40 2.35 -24.02 -4.43
CA VAL A 40 0.90 -23.96 -4.11
C VAL A 40 0.62 -24.58 -2.74
N VAL A 41 0.08 -23.77 -1.83
CA VAL A 41 -0.38 -24.21 -0.51
C VAL A 41 -1.90 -24.45 -0.52
N ALA A 42 -2.34 -25.63 -0.10
CA ALA A 42 -3.76 -25.95 0.03
C ALA A 42 -4.37 -25.37 1.32
N ILE A 43 -5.61 -24.87 1.24
CA ILE A 43 -6.40 -24.40 2.39
C ILE A 43 -7.79 -25.05 2.39
N ASN A 44 -8.14 -25.70 3.50
CA ASN A 44 -9.47 -26.31 3.72
C ASN A 44 -10.37 -25.39 4.54
N SER A 45 -11.69 -25.56 4.40
CA SER A 45 -12.71 -24.82 5.17
C SER A 45 -12.53 -23.30 5.15
N TRP A 46 -12.16 -22.75 3.99
CA TRP A 46 -11.88 -21.33 3.84
C TRP A 46 -13.18 -20.48 3.82
N SER A 47 -13.06 -19.22 4.22
CA SER A 47 -14.12 -18.20 4.12
C SER A 47 -13.49 -16.87 3.75
N LEU A 48 -14.22 -16.04 2.98
CA LEU A 48 -13.76 -14.70 2.64
C LEU A 48 -13.80 -13.78 3.86
N ALA A 49 -12.73 -13.04 4.09
CA ALA A 49 -12.62 -12.03 5.13
C ALA A 49 -11.83 -10.81 4.62
N GLN A 50 -12.04 -9.65 5.23
CA GLN A 50 -11.31 -8.42 4.94
C GLN A 50 -10.47 -7.99 6.14
N ARG A 51 -9.27 -7.45 5.90
CA ARG A 51 -8.39 -6.89 6.92
C ARG A 51 -8.14 -5.40 6.64
N PRO A 52 -8.05 -4.55 7.68
CA PRO A 52 -7.69 -3.15 7.49
C PRO A 52 -6.25 -3.02 6.99
N VAL A 53 -6.03 -2.06 6.09
CA VAL A 53 -4.71 -1.73 5.51
C VAL A 53 -4.34 -0.28 5.80
N PRO A 54 -3.04 0.05 5.95
CA PRO A 54 -2.58 1.42 6.05
C PRO A 54 -3.02 2.26 4.84
N CYS A 55 -3.61 3.41 5.09
CA CYS A 55 -4.05 4.36 4.06
C CYS A 55 -3.92 5.80 4.58
N LEU A 56 -3.90 6.79 3.68
CA LEU A 56 -4.04 8.19 4.06
C LEU A 56 -5.52 8.55 4.17
N ILE A 57 -5.83 9.40 5.15
CA ILE A 57 -7.09 10.10 5.28
C ILE A 57 -6.78 11.59 5.25
N GLY A 58 -7.45 12.33 4.39
CA GLY A 58 -7.19 13.76 4.24
C GLY A 58 -8.00 14.37 3.11
N ARG A 59 -7.53 15.52 2.61
CA ARG A 59 -8.18 16.24 1.52
C ARG A 59 -7.21 16.33 0.34
N PRO A 60 -7.41 15.54 -0.72
CA PRO A 60 -6.53 15.56 -1.87
C PRO A 60 -6.72 16.88 -2.64
N ILE A 61 -5.63 17.36 -3.23
CA ILE A 61 -5.59 18.56 -4.06
C ILE A 61 -5.12 18.15 -5.46
N GLY A 62 -5.81 18.61 -6.50
CA GLY A 62 -5.51 18.28 -7.90
C GLY A 62 -5.85 16.84 -8.27
N HIS A 63 -6.79 16.20 -7.57
CA HIS A 63 -7.19 14.83 -7.92
C HIS A 63 -8.08 14.84 -9.18
N PRO A 64 -7.74 14.08 -10.24
CA PRO A 64 -8.41 14.22 -11.54
C PRO A 64 -9.88 13.79 -11.53
N ALA A 65 -10.32 13.06 -10.51
CA ALA A 65 -11.69 12.55 -10.39
C ALA A 65 -12.38 12.93 -9.07
N ILE A 66 -11.73 13.67 -8.17
CA ILE A 66 -12.30 14.05 -6.87
C ILE A 66 -12.13 15.55 -6.75
N ALA A 67 -13.23 16.27 -6.53
CA ALA A 67 -13.18 17.70 -6.30
C ALA A 67 -12.29 18.00 -5.08
N ASP A 68 -11.47 19.04 -5.21
CA ASP A 68 -10.59 19.48 -4.15
C ASP A 68 -11.35 19.75 -2.84
N ASP A 69 -10.63 19.64 -1.73
CA ASP A 69 -11.13 19.92 -0.38
C ASP A 69 -12.23 18.98 0.13
N ARG A 70 -12.49 17.85 -0.56
CA ARG A 70 -13.33 16.77 -0.01
C ARG A 70 -12.51 15.80 0.82
N ALA A 71 -13.06 15.40 1.97
CA ALA A 71 -12.48 14.31 2.74
C ALA A 71 -12.44 13.03 1.89
N ALA A 72 -11.27 12.42 1.81
CA ALA A 72 -11.05 11.19 1.06
C ALA A 72 -10.15 10.23 1.85
N ARG A 73 -10.32 8.95 1.55
CA ARG A 73 -9.44 7.87 1.96
C ARG A 73 -8.73 7.34 0.72
N THR A 74 -7.42 7.12 0.80
CA THR A 74 -6.69 6.49 -0.29
C THR A 74 -6.87 4.97 -0.26
N SER A 75 -6.50 4.31 -1.34
CA SER A 75 -6.17 2.88 -1.28
C SER A 75 -4.95 2.62 -0.39
N GLU A 76 -4.62 1.34 -0.20
CA GLU A 76 -3.45 0.88 0.56
C GLU A 76 -2.17 1.62 0.19
N LEU A 77 -1.36 1.95 1.20
CA LEU A 77 -0.04 2.53 1.05
C LEU A 77 1.02 1.45 0.80
N PHE A 78 1.89 1.74 -0.18
CA PHE A 78 3.09 0.96 -0.50
C PHE A 78 4.38 1.77 -0.29
N TYR A 79 4.28 3.08 -0.06
CA TYR A 79 5.40 3.92 0.33
C TYR A 79 4.89 5.10 1.15
N PHE A 80 5.62 5.47 2.19
CA PHE A 80 5.32 6.63 3.02
C PHE A 80 6.62 7.13 3.65
N ASP A 81 6.92 8.39 3.37
CA ASP A 81 8.08 9.08 3.87
C ASP A 81 7.65 10.53 4.17
N PRO A 82 7.20 10.82 5.39
CA PRO A 82 6.74 12.14 5.77
C PRO A 82 7.89 13.15 5.82
N GLU A 83 9.13 12.72 6.04
CA GLU A 83 10.31 13.59 6.02
C GLU A 83 10.60 14.09 4.60
N LYS A 84 10.48 13.21 3.60
CA LYS A 84 10.56 13.59 2.17
C LYS A 84 9.23 14.15 1.62
N GLY A 85 8.17 14.18 2.42
CA GLY A 85 6.85 14.66 2.02
C GLY A 85 6.20 13.84 0.90
N LEU A 86 6.43 12.53 0.86
CA LEU A 86 5.96 11.67 -0.23
C LEU A 86 5.25 10.41 0.27
N ALA A 87 4.22 9.99 -0.48
CA ALA A 87 3.56 8.71 -0.29
C ALA A 87 3.13 8.10 -1.63
N ARG A 88 3.06 6.77 -1.70
CA ARG A 88 2.50 6.00 -2.82
C ARG A 88 1.39 5.10 -2.30
N SER A 89 0.16 5.31 -2.76
CA SER A 89 -0.93 4.33 -2.57
C SER A 89 -0.87 3.25 -3.65
N PHE A 90 -1.87 2.38 -3.78
CA PHE A 90 -2.02 1.52 -4.97
C PHE A 90 -2.17 2.35 -6.26
N SER A 91 -2.95 3.43 -6.19
CA SER A 91 -3.41 4.14 -7.39
C SER A 91 -2.62 5.40 -7.74
N ARG A 92 -2.10 6.16 -6.75
CA ARG A 92 -1.40 7.42 -7.01
C ARG A 92 -0.20 7.69 -6.10
N TRP A 93 0.69 8.57 -6.59
CA TRP A 93 1.65 9.31 -5.76
C TRP A 93 0.98 10.52 -5.12
N TYR A 94 1.36 10.83 -3.89
CA TYR A 94 0.91 12.01 -3.13
C TYR A 94 2.13 12.79 -2.65
N ARG A 95 2.07 14.12 -2.79
CA ARG A 95 2.89 15.03 -1.99
C ARG A 95 2.14 15.30 -0.67
N LEU A 96 2.82 15.08 0.43
CA LEU A 96 2.26 15.27 1.77
C LEU A 96 2.34 16.75 2.13
N GLY A 97 1.19 17.34 2.43
CA GLY A 97 1.10 18.67 3.02
C GLY A 97 1.26 18.61 4.53
N THR A 98 0.67 19.58 5.22
CA THR A 98 0.67 19.61 6.70
C THR A 98 -0.05 18.38 7.25
N PRO A 99 0.59 17.56 8.11
CA PRO A 99 -0.09 16.45 8.74
C PRO A 99 -1.20 17.00 9.64
N ASN A 100 -2.35 16.34 9.64
CA ASN A 100 -3.37 16.64 10.63
C ASN A 100 -2.80 16.18 11.98
N ARG A 101 -2.43 17.11 12.86
CA ARG A 101 -1.98 16.74 14.21
C ARG A 101 -3.15 15.97 14.85
N PRO A 102 -2.98 14.69 15.23
CA PRO A 102 -4.07 13.99 15.87
C PRO A 102 -4.41 14.73 17.18
N ALA A 103 -5.69 14.86 17.49
CA ALA A 103 -6.06 14.99 18.90
C ALA A 103 -5.46 13.77 19.63
N PRO A 104 -4.86 13.93 20.82
CA PRO A 104 -4.42 12.78 21.59
C PRO A 104 -5.61 11.83 21.73
N TRP A 105 -5.43 10.58 21.32
CA TRP A 105 -6.46 9.55 21.39
C TRP A 105 -6.96 9.48 22.85
N HIS A 106 -8.26 9.69 23.07
CA HIS A 106 -8.94 9.40 24.34
C HIS A 106 -9.37 7.93 24.36
#